data_AF-A0A2S5D285-F1
#
_entry.id   AF-A0A2S5D285-F1
#
_cell.length_a   1.000
_cell.length_b   1.000
_cell.length_c   1.000
_cell.angle_alpha   90.00
_cell.angle_beta   90.00
_cell.angle_gamma   90.00
#
_symmetry.space_group_name_H-M   'P 1'
#
loop_
_entity.id
_entity.type
_entity.pdbx_description
1 polymer ?
#
loop_
_entity_poly.entity_id
_entity_poly.type
_entity_poly.pdbx_seq_one_letter_code
_entity_poly.pdbx_strand_id
1 'polypeptide(L)'
;MTAISAELWRQTDSTFALYIDAEHKREIRNVKRSRDWDITATYQKNGKLIGLQWRVSETDYRAAKRIEKRINKSVHEIVETPSLDTG
;
A
#
# COMPACT_ATOMS: atom_id res chain seq x y z
N MET A 1 -3.30 12.46 12.84
CA MET A 1 -3.61 11.06 12.47
C MET A 1 -2.68 10.68 11.33
N THR A 2 -1.77 9.75 11.54
CA THR A 2 -0.95 9.17 10.47
C THR A 2 -1.89 8.49 9.48
N ALA A 3 -1.95 9.00 8.25
CA ALA A 3 -2.73 8.36 7.20
C ALA A 3 -2.13 6.98 6.90
N ILE A 4 -2.91 5.92 7.09
CA ILE A 4 -2.50 4.55 6.76
C ILE A 4 -2.24 4.50 5.25
N SER A 5 -0.98 4.32 4.86
CA SER A 5 -0.57 4.34 3.45
C SER A 5 -0.57 2.95 2.82
N ALA A 6 -0.23 1.92 3.59
CA ALA A 6 -0.45 0.53 3.25
C ALA A 6 -0.66 -0.31 4.51
N GLU A 7 -1.48 -1.34 4.39
CA GLU A 7 -1.76 -2.28 5.48
C GLU A 7 -1.85 -3.71 4.94
N LEU A 8 -1.37 -4.67 5.73
CA LEU A 8 -1.38 -6.09 5.41
C LEU A 8 -1.96 -6.86 6.60
N TRP A 9 -3.08 -7.53 6.39
CA TRP A 9 -3.72 -8.36 7.43
C TRP A 9 -4.14 -9.71 6.86
N ARG A 10 -4.32 -10.69 7.77
CA ARG A 10 -4.79 -12.03 7.40
C ARG A 10 -6.27 -11.97 7.04
N GLN A 11 -6.64 -12.52 5.89
CA GLN A 11 -8.03 -12.58 5.42
C GLN A 11 -8.64 -13.96 5.61
N THR A 12 -7.87 -15.02 5.38
CA THR A 12 -8.25 -16.43 5.59
C THR A 12 -7.07 -17.23 6.12
N ASP A 13 -7.22 -18.54 6.26
CA ASP A 13 -6.14 -19.41 6.70
C ASP A 13 -4.96 -19.53 5.73
N SER A 14 -5.16 -19.15 4.47
CA SER A 14 -4.15 -19.26 3.41
C SER A 14 -3.95 -17.95 2.62
N THR A 15 -4.62 -16.86 3.01
CA THR A 15 -4.57 -15.60 2.28
C THR A 15 -4.52 -14.38 3.18
N PHE A 16 -3.90 -13.33 2.64
CA PHE A 16 -3.82 -12.00 3.23
C PHE A 16 -4.49 -10.98 2.31
N ALA A 17 -4.89 -9.86 2.89
CA ALA A 17 -5.32 -8.68 2.17
C ALA A 17 -4.24 -7.61 2.28
N LEU A 18 -3.75 -7.13 1.14
CA LEU A 18 -2.86 -5.99 1.04
C LEU A 18 -3.66 -4.77 0.57
N TYR A 19 -3.84 -3.79 1.44
CA TYR A 19 -4.38 -2.48 1.09
C TYR A 19 -3.24 -1.51 0.76
N ILE A 20 -3.44 -0.69 -0.28
CA ILE A 20 -2.56 0.43 -0.62
C ILE A 20 -3.43 1.65 -0.93
N ASP A 21 -3.10 2.78 -0.32
CA ASP A 21 -3.72 4.07 -0.61
C ASP A 21 -3.43 4.52 -2.05
N ALA A 22 -4.43 5.12 -2.71
CA ALA A 22 -4.37 5.53 -4.11
C ALA A 22 -3.29 6.58 -4.42
N GLU A 23 -2.77 7.28 -3.42
CA GLU A 23 -1.64 8.20 -3.58
C GLU A 23 -0.36 7.49 -4.00
N HIS A 24 -0.19 6.20 -3.65
CA HIS A 24 0.99 5.39 -3.96
C HIS A 24 0.94 4.77 -5.36
N LYS A 25 0.64 5.60 -6.38
CA LYS A 25 0.41 5.18 -7.79
C LYS A 25 1.54 4.32 -8.38
N ARG A 26 2.79 4.61 -8.02
CA ARG A 26 3.97 3.84 -8.48
C ARG A 26 3.89 2.41 -7.98
N GLU A 27 3.58 2.22 -6.71
CA GLU A 27 3.53 0.89 -6.10
C GLU A 27 2.32 0.10 -6.57
N ILE A 28 1.17 0.75 -6.69
CA ILE A 28 -0.03 0.15 -7.32
C ILE A 28 0.29 -0.37 -8.72
N ARG A 29 1.00 0.42 -9.54
CA ARG A 29 1.41 0.00 -10.89
C ARG A 29 2.37 -1.18 -10.85
N ASN A 30 3.32 -1.19 -9.90
CA ASN A 30 4.27 -2.28 -9.75
C ASN A 30 3.57 -3.59 -9.37
N VAL A 31 2.63 -3.55 -8.41
CA VAL A 31 1.84 -4.73 -8.02
C VAL A 31 1.07 -5.28 -9.21
N LYS A 32 0.33 -4.41 -9.92
CA LYS A 32 -0.42 -4.80 -11.13
C LYS A 32 0.43 -5.41 -12.23
N ARG A 33 1.70 -5.01 -12.37
CA ARG A 33 2.59 -5.52 -13.43
C ARG A 33 3.39 -6.76 -13.06
N SER A 34 3.80 -6.88 -11.80
CA SER A 34 4.82 -7.85 -11.39
C SER A 34 4.29 -9.00 -10.54
N ARG A 35 3.09 -8.88 -10.00
CA ARG A 35 2.53 -9.85 -9.07
C ARG A 35 1.25 -10.51 -9.57
N ASP A 36 0.49 -9.81 -10.40
CA ASP A 36 -0.79 -10.29 -10.96
C ASP A 36 -1.76 -10.83 -9.88
N TRP A 37 -1.69 -10.26 -8.67
CA TRP A 37 -2.60 -10.60 -7.59
C TRP A 37 -4.01 -10.08 -7.90
N ASP A 38 -5.03 -10.81 -7.44
CA ASP A 38 -6.42 -10.43 -7.65
C ASP A 38 -6.79 -9.19 -6.81
N ILE A 39 -7.35 -8.18 -7.47
CA ILE A 39 -7.99 -7.06 -6.77
C ILE A 39 -9.33 -7.56 -6.20
N THR A 40 -9.48 -7.46 -4.89
CA THR A 40 -10.70 -7.90 -4.18
C THR A 40 -11.59 -6.75 -3.72
N ALA A 41 -11.03 -5.55 -3.58
CA ALA A 41 -11.81 -4.36 -3.27
C ALA A 41 -11.20 -3.11 -3.92
N THR A 42 -12.09 -2.18 -4.30
CA THR A 42 -11.75 -0.83 -4.76
C THR A 42 -12.46 0.17 -3.87
N TYR A 43 -11.71 1.03 -3.19
CA TYR A 43 -12.27 2.01 -2.28
C TYR A 43 -12.41 3.35 -3.00
N GLN A 44 -13.61 3.92 -2.94
CA GLN A 44 -13.91 5.21 -3.56
C GLN A 44 -14.60 6.15 -2.57
N LYS A 45 -14.29 7.44 -2.65
CA LYS A 45 -14.98 8.50 -1.90
C LYS A 45 -15.24 9.66 -2.84
N ASN A 46 -16.50 10.09 -2.93
CA ASN A 46 -16.94 11.19 -3.81
C ASN A 46 -16.48 10.99 -5.27
N GLY A 47 -16.58 9.75 -5.80
CA GLY A 47 -16.15 9.40 -7.16
C GLY A 47 -14.64 9.34 -7.38
N LYS A 48 -13.82 9.55 -6.34
CA LYS A 48 -12.36 9.43 -6.42
C LYS A 48 -11.89 8.11 -5.84
N LEU A 49 -10.96 7.46 -6.53
CA LEU A 49 -10.24 6.28 -6.00
C LEU A 49 -9.39 6.71 -4.80
N ILE A 50 -9.59 6.06 -3.66
CA ILE A 50 -8.81 6.30 -2.43
C ILE A 50 -7.94 5.10 -2.04
N GLY A 51 -8.21 3.90 -2.56
CA GLY A 51 -7.35 2.75 -2.31
C GLY A 51 -7.75 1.50 -3.07
N LEU A 52 -6.85 0.52 -3.07
CA LEU A 52 -7.05 -0.79 -3.68
C LEU A 52 -6.63 -1.88 -2.70
N GLN A 53 -7.34 -3.00 -2.73
CA GLN A 53 -7.00 -4.19 -1.96
C GLN A 53 -6.73 -5.37 -2.89
N TRP A 54 -5.62 -6.06 -2.64
CA TRP A 54 -5.26 -7.31 -3.29
C TRP A 54 -5.41 -8.50 -2.34
N ARG A 55 -5.81 -9.64 -2.89
CA ARG A 55 -5.66 -10.93 -2.23
C ARG A 55 -4.26 -11.46 -2.49
N VAL A 56 -3.56 -11.81 -1.43
CA VAL A 56 -2.19 -12.34 -1.47
C VAL A 56 -2.22 -13.75 -0.89
N SER A 57 -1.63 -14.73 -1.57
CA SER A 57 -1.46 -16.07 -1.02
C SER A 57 -0.41 -16.09 0.10
N GLU A 58 -0.45 -17.12 0.95
CA GLU A 58 0.57 -17.35 1.98
C GLU A 58 2.00 -17.40 1.40
N THR A 59 2.17 -17.96 0.20
CA THR A 59 3.48 -18.03 -0.50
C THR A 59 4.07 -16.66 -0.82
N ASP A 60 3.21 -15.66 -1.00
CA ASP A 60 3.59 -14.29 -1.34
C ASP A 60 3.59 -13.33 -0.14
N TYR A 61 3.28 -13.82 1.07
CA TYR A 61 3.24 -13.01 2.29
C TYR A 61 4.50 -12.15 2.48
N ARG A 62 5.69 -12.74 2.30
CA ARG A 62 6.96 -12.02 2.45
C ARG A 62 7.11 -10.90 1.41
N ALA A 63 6.60 -11.08 0.20
CA ALA A 63 6.63 -10.05 -0.83
C ALA A 63 5.69 -8.90 -0.48
N ALA A 64 4.45 -9.21 -0.08
CA ALA A 64 3.48 -8.21 0.36
C ALA A 64 3.97 -7.44 1.58
N LYS A 65 4.57 -8.10 2.57
CA LYS A 65 5.14 -7.45 3.76
C LYS A 65 6.28 -6.49 3.42
N ARG A 66 7.11 -6.81 2.41
CA ARG A 66 8.15 -5.87 1.93
C ARG A 66 7.54 -4.62 1.27
N ILE A 67 6.43 -4.77 0.55
CA ILE A 67 5.74 -3.66 -0.09
C ILE A 67 5.12 -2.75 0.98
N GLU A 68 4.39 -3.33 1.93
CA GLU A 68 3.78 -2.60 3.05
C GLU A 68 4.84 -1.82 3.85
N LYS A 69 5.94 -2.47 4.26
CA LYS A 69 7.06 -1.78 4.93
C LYS A 69 7.66 -0.66 4.09
N ARG A 70 7.88 -0.87 2.78
CA ARG A 70 8.48 0.14 1.89
C ARG A 70 7.60 1.39 1.80
N ILE A 71 6.30 1.20 1.58
CA ILE A 71 5.33 2.30 1.48
C ILE A 71 5.29 3.09 2.79
N ASN A 72 5.15 2.40 3.92
CA ASN A 72 5.04 3.07 5.21
C ASN A 72 6.35 3.77 5.63
N LYS A 73 7.52 3.23 5.24
CA LYS A 73 8.82 3.89 5.46
C LYS A 73 8.95 5.18 4.65
N SER A 74 8.57 5.18 3.37
CA SER A 74 8.64 6.37 2.52
C SER A 74 7.80 7.53 3.05
N VAL A 75 6.70 7.25 3.74
CA VAL A 75 5.87 8.30 4.39
C VAL A 75 6.61 8.95 5.54
N HIS A 76 7.41 8.20 6.30
CA HIS A 76 8.14 8.74 7.45
C HIS A 76 9.30 9.64 6.99
N GLU A 77 9.97 9.31 5.87
CA GLU A 77 11.04 10.14 5.30
C GLU A 77 10.53 11.50 4.76
N ILE A 78 9.28 11.58 4.27
CA ILE A 78 8.69 12.84 3.77
C ILE A 78 8.29 13.79 4.92
N VAL A 79 7.90 13.23 6.07
CA VAL A 79 7.53 14.01 7.26
C VAL A 79 8.77 14.58 7.97
N GLU A 80 9.94 13.96 7.79
CA GLU A 80 11.18 14.33 8.48
C GLU A 80 12.08 15.33 7.73
N THR A 81 11.68 15.89 6.59
CA THR A 81 12.40 17.05 6.01
C THR A 81 11.91 18.36 6.64
N PRO A 82 12.67 19.02 7.55
CA PRO A 82 12.41 20.41 7.85
C PRO A 82 12.82 21.22 6.62
N SER A 83 11.93 22.09 6.16
CA SER A 83 12.28 23.17 5.26
C SER A 83 13.45 23.95 5.86
N LEU A 84 14.62 23.79 5.27
CA LEU A 84 15.75 24.67 5.53
C LEU A 84 15.38 26.04 4.97
N ASP A 85 14.88 26.91 5.84
CA ASP A 85 14.93 28.36 5.65
C ASP A 85 16.41 28.76 5.58
N THR A 86 16.94 28.86 4.37
CA THR A 86 18.13 29.69 4.12
C THR A 86 17.65 31.12 3.93
N GLY A 87 17.66 31.87 5.05
CA GLY A 87 17.55 33.33 5.05
C GLY A 87 18.79 34.01 4.48
#